data_AF-A0A350D9W4-F1
#
_entry.id   AF-A0A350D9W4-F1
#
_cell.length_a   1.000
_cell.length_b   1.000
_cell.length_c   1.000
_cell.angle_alpha   90.00
_cell.angle_beta   90.00
_cell.angle_gamma   90.00
#
_symmetry.space_group_name_H-M   'P 1'
#
loop_
_entity.id
_entity.type
_entity.pdbx_description
1 polymer ?
#
loop_
_entity_poly.entity_id
_entity_poly.type
_entity_poly.pdbx_seq_one_letter_code
_entity_poly.pdbx_strand_id
1 'polypeptide(L)'
;MKRVLKDGGEIILKTRNGRHTTAEANPHHVVVFNEEELKELLEKYFEEVKVYGYNVHYSHQANPLINRKSRESNYEFGDLISLMYKYEIAGFLQAVMVDDPRKAGFLIAHGKTRKSARKEDSIKMREEDADG
;
A
#
# COMPACT_ATOMS: atom_id res chain seq x y z
N MET A 1 -11.84 -10.37 -10.58
CA MET A 1 -12.21 -9.00 -10.15
C MET A 1 -13.10 -8.27 -11.15
N LYS A 2 -12.74 -8.18 -12.45
CA LYS A 2 -13.59 -7.58 -13.52
C LYS A 2 -15.05 -8.05 -13.49
N ARG A 3 -15.29 -9.36 -13.31
CA ARG A 3 -16.64 -9.96 -13.25
C ARG A 3 -17.48 -9.50 -12.04
N VAL A 4 -16.85 -9.05 -10.95
CA VAL A 4 -17.53 -8.67 -9.70
C VAL A 4 -18.00 -7.21 -9.76
N LEU A 5 -17.22 -6.33 -10.38
CA LEU A 5 -17.54 -4.92 -10.47
C LEU A 5 -18.73 -4.70 -11.42
N LYS A 6 -19.60 -3.74 -11.06
CA LYS A 6 -20.69 -3.27 -11.93
C LYS A 6 -20.11 -2.31 -12.98
N ASP A 7 -20.89 -1.97 -14.00
CA ASP A 7 -20.50 -0.98 -15.01
C ASP A 7 -20.27 0.38 -14.34
N GLY A 8 -19.16 1.06 -14.67
CA GLY A 8 -18.71 2.27 -13.98
C GLY A 8 -18.15 2.06 -12.57
N GLY A 9 -18.00 0.81 -12.13
CA GLY A 9 -17.33 0.46 -10.87
C GLY A 9 -15.84 0.76 -10.93
N GLU A 10 -15.26 1.21 -9.83
CA GLU A 10 -13.85 1.58 -9.75
C GLU A 10 -13.03 0.48 -9.08
N ILE A 11 -11.78 0.33 -9.55
CA ILE A 11 -10.77 -0.46 -8.88
C ILE A 11 -9.65 0.45 -8.39
N ILE A 12 -9.21 0.20 -7.15
CA ILE A 12 -7.97 0.76 -6.62
C ILE A 12 -7.09 -0.43 -6.24
N LEU A 13 -5.99 -0.61 -6.96
CA LEU A 13 -5.04 -1.69 -6.73
C LEU A 13 -3.74 -1.11 -6.19
N LYS A 14 -3.33 -1.57 -5.02
CA LYS A 14 -2.05 -1.23 -4.40
C LYS A 14 -1.10 -2.42 -4.50
N THR A 15 0.08 -2.19 -5.04
CA THR A 15 1.10 -3.24 -5.20
C THR A 15 2.51 -2.68 -4.98
N ARG A 16 3.49 -3.57 -4.81
CA ARG A 16 4.91 -3.19 -4.79
C ARG A 16 5.36 -2.84 -6.21
N ASN A 17 6.26 -1.88 -6.32
CA ASN A 17 6.90 -1.60 -7.60
C ASN A 17 7.96 -2.66 -7.90
N GLY A 18 7.82 -3.37 -9.01
CA GLY A 18 8.76 -4.41 -9.43
C GLY A 18 10.19 -3.89 -9.61
N ARG A 19 10.38 -2.61 -9.97
CA ARG A 19 11.72 -2.01 -10.14
C ARG A 19 12.52 -1.92 -8.85
N HIS A 20 11.85 -1.91 -7.69
CA HIS A 20 12.47 -1.75 -6.37
C HIS A 20 12.25 -2.96 -5.47
N THR A 21 11.71 -4.05 -6.02
CA THR A 21 11.47 -5.27 -5.26
C THR A 21 12.62 -6.23 -5.48
N THR A 22 13.49 -6.37 -4.47
CA THR A 22 14.53 -7.42 -4.47
C THR A 22 13.93 -8.79 -4.14
N ALA A 23 14.65 -9.87 -4.44
CA ALA A 23 14.25 -11.23 -4.07
C ALA A 23 14.06 -11.38 -2.55
N GLU A 24 14.93 -10.76 -1.73
CA GLU A 24 14.79 -10.73 -0.27
C GLU A 24 13.55 -9.97 0.18
N ALA A 25 13.19 -8.89 -0.52
CA ALA A 25 11.97 -8.14 -0.25
C ALA A 25 10.70 -8.88 -0.72
N ASN A 26 10.81 -9.95 -1.51
CA ASN A 26 9.70 -10.74 -2.04
C ASN A 26 9.84 -12.24 -1.69
N PRO A 27 9.79 -12.59 -0.39
CA PRO A 27 10.03 -13.96 0.07
C PRO A 27 8.96 -14.95 -0.41
N HIS A 28 7.83 -14.46 -0.91
CA HIS A 28 6.73 -15.28 -1.43
C HIS A 28 6.72 -15.33 -2.97
N HIS A 29 7.74 -14.80 -3.64
CA HIS A 29 7.86 -14.77 -5.11
C HIS A 29 6.58 -14.25 -5.80
N VAL A 30 5.94 -13.25 -5.20
CA VAL A 30 4.73 -12.62 -5.74
C VAL A 30 5.10 -11.94 -7.05
N VAL A 31 4.27 -12.10 -8.09
CA VAL A 31 4.44 -11.35 -9.34
C VAL A 31 4.31 -9.87 -9.03
N VAL A 32 5.38 -9.12 -9.29
CA VAL A 32 5.44 -7.67 -9.14
C VAL A 32 5.48 -7.03 -10.51
N PHE A 33 4.87 -5.87 -10.62
CA PHE A 33 4.76 -5.12 -11.87
C PHE A 33 5.49 -3.81 -11.73
N ASN A 34 6.14 -3.38 -12.80
CA ASN A 34 6.52 -1.98 -12.94
C ASN A 34 5.29 -1.12 -13.35
N GLU A 35 5.48 0.20 -13.41
CA GLU A 35 4.38 1.14 -13.72
C GLU A 35 3.76 0.90 -15.10
N GLU A 36 4.56 0.69 -16.14
CA GLU A 36 4.11 0.46 -17.51
C GLU A 36 3.35 -0.87 -17.62
N GLU A 37 3.93 -1.96 -17.10
CA GLU A 37 3.33 -3.29 -17.08
C GLU A 37 1.99 -3.32 -16.35
N LEU A 38 1.92 -2.64 -15.20
CA LEU A 38 0.69 -2.55 -14.41
C LEU A 38 -0.39 -1.77 -15.16
N LYS A 39 -0.01 -0.66 -15.79
CA LYS A 39 -0.91 0.16 -16.59
C LYS A 39 -1.46 -0.64 -17.77
N GLU A 40 -0.59 -1.25 -18.57
CA GLU A 40 -0.98 -2.08 -19.72
C GLU A 40 -1.89 -3.24 -19.30
N LEU A 41 -1.59 -3.91 -18.18
CA LEU A 41 -2.42 -4.99 -17.65
C LEU A 41 -3.83 -4.51 -17.32
N LEU A 42 -3.96 -3.35 -16.68
CA LEU A 42 -5.25 -2.80 -16.28
C LEU A 42 -6.01 -2.22 -17.47
N GLU A 43 -5.34 -1.59 -18.43
CA GLU A 43 -5.98 -1.00 -19.63
C GLU A 43 -6.66 -2.07 -20.51
N LYS A 44 -6.24 -3.33 -20.42
CA LYS A 44 -6.93 -4.47 -21.07
C LYS A 44 -8.38 -4.65 -20.57
N TYR A 45 -8.66 -4.26 -19.33
CA TYR A 45 -9.94 -4.57 -18.66
C TYR A 45 -10.70 -3.34 -18.16
N PHE A 46 -10.00 -2.23 -17.97
CA PHE A 46 -10.51 -0.99 -17.40
C PHE A 46 -10.28 0.19 -18.35
N GLU A 47 -10.98 1.29 -18.11
CA GLU A 47 -10.80 2.59 -18.76
C GLU A 47 -10.30 3.63 -17.75
N GLU A 48 -9.82 4.77 -18.26
CA GLU A 48 -9.27 5.87 -17.44
C GLU A 48 -8.18 5.43 -16.47
N VAL A 49 -7.34 4.45 -16.88
CA VAL A 49 -6.33 3.88 -15.99
C VAL A 49 -5.25 4.92 -15.65
N LYS A 50 -5.03 5.12 -14.36
CA LYS A 50 -3.97 5.99 -13.83
C LYS A 50 -3.13 5.22 -12.84
N VAL A 51 -1.81 5.32 -12.98
CA VAL A 51 -0.84 4.72 -12.07
C VAL A 51 -0.08 5.83 -11.37
N TYR A 52 -0.03 5.75 -10.05
CA TYR A 52 0.67 6.67 -9.18
C TYR A 52 1.71 5.93 -8.36
N GLY A 53 2.81 6.60 -8.03
CA GLY A 53 3.81 6.08 -7.12
C GLY A 53 3.69 6.73 -5.73
N TYR A 54 3.95 5.95 -4.69
CA TYR A 54 4.17 6.50 -3.36
C TYR A 54 5.25 5.72 -2.60
N ASN A 55 5.93 6.40 -1.70
CA ASN A 55 6.85 5.80 -0.74
C ASN A 55 6.23 5.78 0.65
N VAL A 56 6.64 4.80 1.44
CA VAL A 56 6.25 4.71 2.84
C VAL A 56 7.41 5.25 3.66
N HIS A 57 7.18 6.41 4.28
CA HIS A 57 8.12 6.98 5.24
C HIS A 57 7.81 6.44 6.62
N TYR A 58 8.81 5.82 7.24
CA TYR A 58 8.77 5.41 8.64
C TYR A 58 9.57 6.41 9.45
N SER A 59 8.88 7.17 10.30
CA SER A 59 9.53 8.02 11.30
C SER A 59 9.18 7.51 12.69
N HIS A 60 10.09 7.73 13.63
CA HIS A 60 9.89 7.38 15.03
C HIS A 60 10.11 8.63 15.86
N GLN A 61 9.21 8.89 16.80
CA GLN A 61 9.41 9.89 17.83
C GLN A 61 9.56 9.16 19.16
N ALA A 62 10.72 9.34 19.80
CA ALA A 62 10.96 8.87 21.15
C ALA A 62 10.74 10.04 22.12
N ASN A 63 9.67 9.98 22.90
CA ASN A 63 9.40 10.97 23.94
C ASN A 63 9.78 10.38 25.31
N PRO A 64 10.59 11.06 26.13
CA PRO A 64 10.82 10.61 27.49
C PRO A 64 9.52 10.72 28.29
N LEU A 65 9.10 9.63 28.93
CA LEU A 65 7.97 9.64 29.85
C LEU A 65 8.42 10.31 31.14
N ILE A 66 8.15 11.62 31.24
CA ILE A 66 8.38 12.38 32.47
C ILE A 66 7.36 11.89 33.50
N ASN A 67 7.84 11.06 34.42
CA ASN A 67 7.01 10.44 35.44
C ASN A 67 6.56 11.50 36.44
N ARG A 68 5.37 12.10 36.25
CA ARG A 68 4.86 13.19 37.11
C ARG A 68 4.73 12.80 38.59
N LYS A 69 4.68 11.50 38.91
CA LYS A 69 4.67 10.99 40.30
C LYS A 69 5.99 11.16 41.05
N SER A 70 7.10 11.45 40.37
CA SER A 70 8.40 11.66 41.04
C SER A 70 8.58 13.05 41.65
N ARG A 71 7.56 13.91 41.62
CA ARG A 71 7.59 15.22 42.30
C ARG A 71 7.15 15.16 43.77
N GLU A 72 6.58 14.07 44.23
CA GLU A 72 6.13 13.90 45.62
C GLU A 72 7.08 13.02 46.45
N SER A 73 8.14 12.47 45.87
CA SER A 73 9.14 11.71 46.65
C SER A 73 10.17 12.66 47.25
N ASN A 74 10.10 12.85 48.57
CA ASN A 74 11.18 13.39 49.38
C ASN A 74 12.36 12.42 49.32
N TYR A 75 13.31 12.66 48.42
CA TYR A 75 14.58 11.93 48.42
C TYR A 75 15.55 12.61 49.37
N GLU A 76 16.23 11.84 50.21
CA GLU A 76 17.23 12.39 51.13
C GLU A 76 18.61 12.47 50.46
N PHE A 77 19.50 13.31 51.01
CA PHE A 77 20.84 13.47 50.49
C PHE A 77 21.66 12.17 50.70
N GLY A 78 21.98 11.48 49.60
CA GLY A 78 22.70 10.20 49.61
C GLY A 78 21.94 9.06 48.94
N ASP A 79 20.66 9.24 48.63
CA ASP A 79 19.85 8.22 47.95
C ASP A 79 20.28 8.04 46.49
N LEU A 80 20.58 6.79 46.12
CA LEU A 80 20.91 6.41 44.75
C LEU A 80 19.63 6.15 43.97
N ILE A 81 19.08 7.18 43.33
CA ILE A 81 17.82 7.09 42.59
C ILE A 81 18.08 6.48 41.21
N SER A 82 17.58 5.25 40.97
CA SER A 82 17.53 4.68 39.63
C SER A 82 16.44 5.37 38.82
N LEU A 83 16.81 6.40 38.04
CA LEU A 83 15.92 6.96 37.03
C LEU A 83 15.74 5.91 35.92
N MET A 84 14.72 5.05 36.03
CA MET A 84 14.24 4.29 34.87
C MET A 84 13.65 5.29 33.87
N TYR A 85 14.47 5.76 32.93
CA TYR A 85 13.97 6.48 31.76
C TYR A 85 13.13 5.52 30.93
N LYS A 86 11.80 5.63 31.04
CA LYS A 86 10.88 4.99 30.10
C LYS A 86 10.69 5.93 28.93
N TYR A 87 10.93 5.46 27.71
CA TYR A 87 10.60 6.19 26.50
C TYR A 87 9.27 5.68 25.95
N GLU A 88 8.42 6.59 25.52
CA GLU A 88 7.32 6.28 24.62
C GLU A 88 7.84 6.42 23.19
N ILE A 89 7.88 5.32 22.46
CA ILE A 89 8.23 5.31 21.03
C ILE A 89 6.92 5.28 20.25
N ALA A 90 6.58 6.40 19.62
CA ALA A 90 5.50 6.47 18.65
C ALA A 90 6.09 6.28 17.24
N GLY A 91 5.66 5.24 16.54
CA GLY A 91 5.97 5.03 15.14
C GLY A 91 4.91 5.68 14.25
N PHE A 92 5.33 6.49 13.29
CA PHE A 92 4.45 7.10 12.31
C PHE A 92 4.75 6.55 10.92
N LEU A 93 3.67 6.19 10.25
CA LEU A 93 3.68 5.61 8.92
C LEU A 93 2.99 6.61 8.00
N GLN A 94 3.75 7.28 7.14
CA GLN A 94 3.21 8.27 6.21
C GLN A 94 3.42 7.82 4.76
N ALA A 95 2.33 7.78 4.00
CA ALA A 95 2.40 7.62 2.55
C ALA A 95 2.71 8.98 1.90
N VAL A 96 3.80 9.06 1.15
CA VAL A 96 4.24 10.25 0.43
C VAL A 96 4.18 9.96 -1.06
N MET A 97 3.33 10.68 -1.78
CA MET A 97 3.23 10.57 -3.24
C MET A 97 4.53 11.03 -3.89
N VAL A 98 4.95 10.34 -4.94
CA VAL A 98 6.17 10.67 -5.71
C VAL A 98 5.76 11.14 -7.10
N ASP A 99 6.41 12.20 -7.59
CA ASP A 99 6.10 12.77 -8.91
C ASP A 99 6.36 11.79 -10.06
N ASP A 100 7.43 11.00 -9.95
CA ASP A 100 7.78 9.95 -10.89
C ASP A 100 7.50 8.56 -10.27
N PRO A 101 6.47 7.83 -10.73
CA PRO A 101 6.12 6.51 -10.21
C PRO A 101 7.25 5.49 -10.32
N ARG A 102 8.20 5.68 -11.25
CA ARG A 102 9.35 4.79 -11.43
C ARG A 102 10.30 4.82 -10.25
N LYS A 103 10.27 5.88 -9.43
CA LYS A 103 11.09 6.04 -8.22
C LYS A 103 10.37 5.63 -6.94
N ALA A 104 9.12 5.18 -7.04
CA ALA A 104 8.34 4.77 -5.89
C ALA A 104 8.56 3.29 -5.56
N GLY A 105 8.66 2.95 -4.26
CA GLY A 105 8.67 1.57 -3.79
C GLY A 105 7.31 0.88 -3.91
N PHE A 106 6.23 1.66 -4.00
CA PHE A 106 4.87 1.16 -4.17
C PHE A 106 4.12 1.89 -5.28
N LEU A 107 3.20 1.17 -5.92
CA LEU A 107 2.33 1.68 -6.96
C LEU A 107 0.86 1.59 -6.50
N ILE A 108 0.08 2.61 -6.85
CA ILE A 108 -1.38 2.61 -6.77
C ILE A 108 -1.90 2.79 -8.18
N ALA A 109 -2.66 1.84 -8.66
CA ALA A 109 -3.37 1.96 -9.91
C ALA A 109 -4.87 2.12 -9.67
N HIS A 110 -5.46 3.06 -10.40
CA HIS A 110 -6.89 3.31 -10.43
C HIS A 110 -7.41 3.03 -11.84
N GLY A 111 -8.63 2.50 -11.95
CA GLY A 111 -9.30 2.32 -13.23
C GLY A 111 -10.80 2.12 -13.06
N LYS A 112 -11.57 2.43 -14.11
CA LYS A 112 -13.03 2.25 -14.15
C LYS A 112 -13.41 1.09 -15.04
N THR A 113 -14.47 0.36 -14.71
CA THR A 113 -14.97 -0.69 -15.61
C THR A 113 -15.64 -0.07 -16.83
N ARG A 114 -15.31 -0.60 -18.01
CA ARG A 114 -15.95 -0.19 -19.27
C ARG A 114 -17.45 -0.50 -19.23
N LYS A 115 -18.28 0.41 -19.75
CA LYS A 115 -19.76 0.29 -19.80
C LYS A 115 -20.32 -0.93 -20.56
N SER A 116 -19.48 -1.75 -21.19
CA SER A 116 -19.86 -2.95 -21.94
C SER A 116 -19.16 -4.23 -21.49
N ALA A 117 -18.32 -4.16 -20.46
CA ALA A 117 -17.42 -5.23 -20.06
C ALA A 117 -18.12 -6.55 -19.68
N ARG A 118 -19.40 -6.49 -19.26
CA ARG A 118 -20.22 -7.66 -18.93
C ARG A 118 -20.86 -8.33 -20.15
N LYS A 119 -21.16 -7.59 -21.23
CA LYS A 119 -21.88 -8.14 -22.39
C LYS A 119 -20.98 -9.01 -23.26
N GLU A 120 -19.73 -8.62 -23.50
CA GLU A 120 -18.81 -9.37 -24.37
C GLU A 120 -18.46 -10.76 -23.81
N ASP A 121 -18.21 -10.89 -22.51
CA ASP A 121 -17.84 -12.18 -21.90
C ASP A 121 -19.05 -13.15 -21.82
N SER A 122 -20.29 -12.62 -21.75
CA SER A 122 -21.52 -13.43 -21.77
C SER A 122 -21.88 -13.97 -23.16
N ILE A 123 -21.40 -13.30 -24.21
CA ILE A 123 -21.61 -13.72 -25.61
C ILE A 123 -20.63 -14.84 -25.95
N LYS A 124 -19.34 -14.71 -25.60
CA LYS A 124 -18.33 -15.74 -25.87
C LYS A 124 -18.59 -17.07 -25.17
N MET A 125 -19.12 -17.05 -23.95
CA MET A 125 -19.48 -18.29 -23.25
C MET A 125 -20.61 -19.07 -23.93
N ARG A 126 -21.52 -18.42 -24.66
CA ARG A 126 -22.60 -19.12 -25.38
C ARG A 126 -22.15 -19.72 -26.71
N GLU A 127 -21.09 -19.18 -27.32
CA GLU A 127 -20.55 -19.70 -28.58
C GLU A 127 -19.73 -20.98 -28.33
N GLU A 128 -18.97 -21.06 -27.22
CA GLU A 128 -18.23 -22.28 -26.84
C GLU A 128 -19.17 -23.44 -26.42
N ASP A 129 -20.35 -23.13 -25.86
CA ASP A 129 -21.37 -24.13 -25.49
C ASP A 129 -22.24 -24.58 -26.69
N ALA A 130 -22.18 -23.89 -27.84
CA ALA A 130 -23.00 -24.19 -29.02
C ALA A 130 -22.28 -25.04 -30.09
N ASP A 131 -20.94 -25.14 -30.02
CA ASP A 131 -20.09 -25.87 -30.95
C ASP A 131 -19.54 -27.22 -30.38
N GLY A 132 -20.08 -27.68 -29.23
CA GLY A 132 -19.69 -28.92 -28.53
C GLY A 132 -20.74 -30.03 -28.54
#